data_AF-A0A8T1MLB1-F1
#
_entry.id   AF-A0A8T1MLB1-F1
#
_cell.length_a   1.000
_cell.length_b   1.000
_cell.length_c   1.000
_cell.angle_alpha   90.00
_cell.angle_beta   90.00
_cell.angle_gamma   90.00
#
_symmetry.space_group_name_H-M   'P 1'
#
loop_
_entity.id
_entity.type
_entity.pdbx_description
1 polymer ?
#
loop_
_entity_poly.entity_id
_entity_poly.type
_entity_poly.pdbx_seq_one_letter_code
_entity_poly.pdbx_strand_id
1 'polypeptide(L)'
;WLNSLELSYLNRETERKTSNGILVAEILHTYYPHTVNLGYFVDGSSTGIKASNWRILEKIFKSLEFPIEQSIIDGTIHGKHGAAFELITKIYEFVTGKEVPRSRWVYSAGQSYHRQRRWYARDTAITLINRNIRTSELILQPDIIIRRKWVQNVLDQYRGLRENERMVYPRRCMLKRPLFAICERK
;
A
#
# COMPACT_ATOMS: atom_id res chain seq x y z
N TRP A 1 -10.38 -4.32 17.12
CA TRP A 1 -9.03 -4.32 17.70
C TRP A 1 -8.51 -2.90 17.91
N LEU A 2 -8.30 -2.09 16.88
CA LEU A 2 -7.86 -0.70 17.11
C LEU A 2 -8.79 0.07 18.06
N ASN A 3 -10.10 -0.03 17.88
CA ASN A 3 -11.09 0.60 18.79
C ASN A 3 -11.07 0.08 20.23
N SER A 4 -10.52 -1.12 20.48
CA SER A 4 -10.42 -1.66 21.84
C SER A 4 -9.14 -1.24 22.55
N LEU A 5 -8.20 -0.59 21.86
CA LEU A 5 -6.93 -0.12 22.44
C LEU A 5 -7.06 1.26 23.11
N GLU A 6 -8.27 1.83 23.19
CA GLU A 6 -8.54 3.17 23.72
C GLU A 6 -7.58 4.24 23.18
N LEU A 7 -7.17 4.10 21.92
CA LEU A 7 -6.25 5.03 21.29
C LEU A 7 -6.91 6.40 21.24
N SER A 8 -6.16 7.42 21.68
CA SER A 8 -6.63 8.80 21.80
C SER A 8 -7.24 9.37 20.50
N TYR A 9 -6.97 8.78 19.33
CA TYR A 9 -7.30 9.39 18.03
C TYR A 9 -7.73 8.43 16.91
N LEU A 10 -8.72 7.58 17.16
CA LEU A 10 -9.42 6.85 16.08
C LEU A 10 -10.42 7.72 15.31
N ASN A 11 -9.92 8.78 14.69
CA ASN A 11 -10.69 9.63 13.79
C ASN A 11 -10.47 9.21 12.33
N ARG A 12 -11.21 9.84 11.40
CA ARG A 12 -11.24 9.63 9.94
C ARG A 12 -9.87 9.65 9.22
N GLU A 13 -8.78 9.89 9.93
CA GLU A 13 -7.42 10.13 9.43
C GLU A 13 -6.43 9.03 9.82
N THR A 14 -6.89 7.79 10.01
CA THR A 14 -6.03 6.66 10.39
C THR A 14 -4.84 6.51 9.44
N GLU A 15 -5.06 6.55 8.12
CA GLU A 15 -3.98 6.46 7.11
C GLU A 15 -2.95 7.59 7.22
N ARG A 16 -3.40 8.81 7.56
CA ARG A 16 -2.51 9.96 7.72
C ARG A 16 -1.63 9.80 8.95
N LYS A 17 -2.23 9.37 10.07
CA LYS A 17 -1.54 9.16 11.34
C LYS A 17 -0.62 7.93 11.32
N THR A 18 -1.00 6.87 10.61
CA THR A 18 -0.08 5.75 10.32
C THR A 18 1.07 6.22 9.47
N SER A 19 0.83 7.02 8.43
CA SER A 19 1.91 7.55 7.59
C SER A 19 2.89 8.43 8.39
N ASN A 20 2.42 9.10 9.44
CA ASN A 20 3.29 9.86 10.35
C ASN A 20 4.05 8.96 11.36
N GLY A 21 3.61 7.73 11.56
CA GLY A 21 4.20 6.79 12.53
C GLY A 21 3.65 6.92 13.96
N ILE A 22 2.90 7.98 14.26
CA ILE A 22 2.35 8.20 15.63
C ILE A 22 1.38 7.10 16.02
N LEU A 23 0.45 6.73 15.13
CA LEU A 23 -0.51 5.67 15.47
C LEU A 23 0.19 4.34 15.76
N VAL A 24 1.28 4.07 15.02
CA VAL A 24 2.09 2.86 15.21
C VAL A 24 2.82 2.92 16.55
N ALA A 25 3.40 4.07 16.89
CA ALA A 25 4.04 4.30 18.18
C ALA A 25 3.07 4.15 19.35
N GLU A 26 1.85 4.69 19.24
CA GLU A 26 0.81 4.54 20.27
C GLU A 26 0.43 3.07 20.47
N ILE A 27 0.17 2.33 19.38
CA ILE A 27 -0.12 0.89 19.45
C ILE A 27 1.02 0.15 20.16
N LEU A 28 2.27 0.37 19.73
CA LEU A 28 3.42 -0.31 20.34
C LEU A 28 3.62 0.11 21.81
N HIS A 29 3.34 1.35 22.17
CA HIS A 29 3.41 1.82 23.55
C HIS A 29 2.40 1.13 24.46
N THR A 30 1.19 0.85 23.96
CA THR A 30 0.17 0.09 24.73
C THR A 30 0.65 -1.30 25.12
N TYR A 31 1.44 -1.96 24.26
CA TYR A 31 1.94 -3.32 24.51
C TYR A 31 3.34 -3.35 25.14
N TYR A 32 4.19 -2.37 24.80
CA TYR A 32 5.59 -2.28 25.22
C TYR A 32 5.93 -0.88 25.75
N PRO A 33 5.32 -0.45 26.88
CA PRO A 33 5.45 0.92 27.38
C PRO A 33 6.88 1.29 27.79
N HIS A 34 7.70 0.30 28.17
CA HIS A 34 9.10 0.50 28.55
C HIS A 34 10.03 0.69 27.35
N THR A 35 9.66 0.17 26.17
CA THR A 35 10.48 0.22 24.96
C THR A 35 10.17 1.45 24.12
N VAL A 36 8.89 1.85 24.09
CA VAL A 36 8.42 2.96 23.25
C VAL A 36 8.09 4.17 24.12
N ASN A 37 8.88 5.23 23.99
CA ASN A 37 8.57 6.51 24.61
C ASN A 37 7.94 7.46 23.58
N LEU A 38 6.68 7.83 23.82
CA LEU A 38 5.90 8.69 22.93
C LEU A 38 6.46 10.13 22.82
N GLY A 39 7.22 10.60 23.81
CA GLY A 39 7.82 11.94 23.81
C GLY A 39 8.87 12.17 22.72
N TYR A 40 9.41 11.10 22.10
CA TYR A 40 10.34 11.22 20.98
C TYR A 40 9.67 11.44 19.63
N PHE A 41 8.34 11.30 19.56
CA PHE A 41 7.58 11.44 18.33
C PHE A 41 7.00 12.84 18.19
N VAL A 42 7.09 13.40 16.98
CA VAL A 42 6.58 14.75 16.69
C VAL A 42 5.41 14.66 15.72
N ASP A 43 4.29 15.29 16.05
CA ASP A 43 3.16 15.41 15.12
C ASP A 43 3.44 16.48 14.07
N GLY A 44 3.37 16.07 12.80
CA GLY A 44 3.76 16.90 11.68
C GLY A 44 3.44 16.24 10.35
N SER A 45 3.12 17.06 9.35
CA SER A 45 2.74 16.58 8.01
C SER A 45 3.91 16.53 7.03
N SER A 46 5.04 17.13 7.36
CA SER A 46 6.20 17.23 6.46
C SER A 46 6.90 15.88 6.26
N THR A 47 7.39 15.63 5.05
CA THR A 47 8.10 14.38 4.73
C THR A 47 9.31 14.15 5.62
N GLY A 48 10.01 15.22 6.02
CA GLY A 48 11.16 15.14 6.93
C GLY A 48 10.78 14.69 8.34
N ILE A 49 9.67 15.20 8.90
CA ILE A 49 9.19 14.77 10.23
C ILE A 49 8.78 13.30 10.19
N LYS A 50 8.03 12.89 9.15
CA LYS A 50 7.65 11.49 8.95
C LYS A 50 8.88 10.59 8.89
N ALA A 51 9.88 10.94 8.08
CA ALA A 51 11.10 10.14 7.97
C ALA A 51 11.84 10.01 9.31
N SER A 52 11.93 11.09 10.10
CA SER A 52 12.53 11.06 11.44
C SER A 52 11.76 10.15 12.41
N ASN A 53 10.43 10.26 12.45
CA ASN A 53 9.57 9.40 13.28
C ASN A 53 9.73 7.92 12.90
N TRP A 54 9.74 7.62 11.60
CA TRP A 54 9.91 6.25 11.11
C TRP A 54 11.30 5.69 11.38
N ARG A 55 12.35 6.50 11.35
CA ARG A 55 13.69 6.07 11.75
C ARG A 55 13.77 5.65 13.23
N ILE A 56 12.96 6.26 14.10
CA ILE A 56 12.83 5.85 15.50
C ILE A 56 12.08 4.50 15.57
N LEU A 57 10.96 4.37 14.83
CA LEU A 57 10.22 3.11 14.77
C LEU A 57 11.05 1.94 14.24
N GLU A 58 11.89 2.15 13.22
CA GLU A 58 12.79 1.11 12.70
C GLU A 58 13.74 0.56 13.77
N LYS A 59 14.26 1.43 14.65
CA LYS A 59 15.10 0.98 15.77
C LYS A 59 14.29 0.14 16.76
N ILE A 60 13.06 0.56 17.04
CA ILE A 60 12.14 -0.16 17.92
C ILE A 60 11.79 -1.53 17.33
N PHE A 61 11.45 -1.60 16.04
CA PHE A 61 11.17 -2.86 15.35
C PHE A 61 12.36 -3.81 15.39
N LYS A 62 13.58 -3.30 15.22
CA LYS A 62 14.80 -4.11 15.37
C LYS A 62 14.99 -4.61 16.80
N SER A 63 14.74 -3.77 17.81
CA SER A 63 14.85 -4.20 19.22
C SER A 63 13.79 -5.23 19.63
N LEU A 64 12.62 -5.21 18.97
CA LEU A 64 11.54 -6.16 19.19
C LEU A 64 11.66 -7.40 18.29
N GLU A 65 12.70 -7.49 17.46
CA GLU A 65 12.88 -8.55 16.44
C GLU A 65 11.65 -8.74 15.53
N PHE A 66 10.94 -7.64 15.24
CA PHE A 66 9.72 -7.68 14.44
C PHE A 66 10.05 -7.90 12.95
N PRO A 67 9.58 -9.02 12.34
CA PRO A 67 9.88 -9.32 10.94
C PRO A 67 8.99 -8.49 10.02
N ILE A 68 9.56 -7.42 9.44
CA ILE A 68 8.85 -6.55 8.51
C ILE A 68 9.69 -6.24 7.27
N GLU A 69 9.04 -6.26 6.10
CA GLU A 69 9.66 -5.88 4.84
C GLU A 69 9.73 -4.35 4.72
N GLN A 70 10.87 -3.84 4.28
CA GLN A 70 11.11 -2.41 4.13
C GLN A 70 10.15 -1.76 3.10
N SER A 71 9.71 -2.51 2.10
CA SER A 71 8.74 -2.04 1.11
C SER A 71 7.39 -1.63 1.72
N ILE A 72 6.96 -2.30 2.79
CA ILE A 72 5.72 -1.99 3.51
C ILE A 72 5.89 -0.72 4.34
N ILE A 73 7.07 -0.54 4.96
CA ILE A 73 7.42 0.68 5.70
C ILE A 73 7.42 1.87 4.75
N ASP A 74 8.17 1.80 3.65
CA ASP A 74 8.24 2.86 2.65
C ASP A 74 6.87 3.17 2.05
N GLY A 75 6.09 2.13 1.73
CA GLY A 75 4.71 2.26 1.29
C GLY A 75 3.84 3.01 2.31
N THR A 76 4.04 2.75 3.61
CA THR A 76 3.28 3.42 4.68
C THR A 76 3.72 4.87 4.86
N ILE A 77 5.03 5.17 4.84
CA ILE A 77 5.57 6.54 4.93
C ILE A 77 4.96 7.43 3.85
N HIS A 78 4.88 6.89 2.62
CA HIS A 78 4.34 7.60 1.46
C HIS A 78 2.81 7.58 1.39
N GLY A 79 2.13 6.89 2.31
CA GLY A 79 0.68 6.76 2.31
C GLY A 79 0.17 6.05 1.05
N LYS A 80 0.88 5.02 0.58
CA LYS A 80 0.37 4.13 -0.47
C LYS A 80 -0.87 3.42 0.04
N HIS A 81 -1.87 3.35 -0.83
CA HIS A 81 -3.15 2.78 -0.47
C HIS A 81 -2.99 1.31 -0.06
N GLY A 82 -3.43 0.96 1.16
CA GLY A 82 -3.35 -0.41 1.69
C GLY A 82 -2.07 -0.76 2.45
N ALA A 83 -0.97 -0.01 2.28
CA ALA A 83 0.29 -0.29 3.00
C ALA A 83 0.13 -0.13 4.52
N ALA A 84 -0.56 0.93 4.95
CA ALA A 84 -0.88 1.15 6.37
C ALA A 84 -1.71 0.00 6.97
N PHE A 85 -2.65 -0.54 6.21
CA PHE A 85 -3.48 -1.66 6.66
C PHE A 85 -2.64 -2.94 6.80
N GLU A 86 -1.79 -3.23 5.82
CA GLU A 86 -0.88 -4.39 5.85
C GLU A 86 0.07 -4.32 7.04
N LEU A 87 0.65 -3.15 7.29
CA LEU A 87 1.50 -2.88 8.45
C LEU A 87 0.76 -3.16 9.78
N ILE A 88 -0.43 -2.60 9.96
CA ILE A 88 -1.24 -2.79 11.17
C ILE A 88 -1.61 -4.26 11.35
N THR A 89 -1.92 -4.96 10.26
CA THR A 89 -2.24 -6.39 10.30
C THR A 89 -1.04 -7.20 10.78
N LYS A 90 0.16 -6.90 10.26
CA LYS A 90 1.40 -7.55 10.71
C LYS A 90 1.71 -7.28 12.18
N ILE A 91 1.53 -6.04 12.63
CA ILE A 91 1.72 -5.68 14.04
C ILE A 91 0.71 -6.43 14.92
N TYR A 92 -0.55 -6.52 14.50
CA TYR A 92 -1.57 -7.28 15.21
C TYR A 92 -1.18 -8.76 15.35
N GLU A 93 -0.77 -9.40 14.25
CA GLU A 93 -0.35 -10.80 14.23
C GLU A 93 0.83 -11.03 15.18
N PHE A 94 1.82 -10.13 15.15
CA PHE A 94 3.00 -10.22 16.01
C PHE A 94 2.67 -10.05 17.50
N VAL A 95 1.85 -9.06 17.83
CA VAL A 95 1.55 -8.74 19.23
C VAL A 95 0.57 -9.74 19.85
N THR A 96 -0.43 -10.20 19.09
CA THR A 96 -1.48 -11.08 19.63
C THR A 96 -1.22 -12.55 19.39
N GLY A 97 -0.27 -12.91 18.52
CA GLY A 97 -0.03 -14.27 18.06
C GLY A 97 -1.19 -14.88 17.27
N LYS A 98 -2.21 -14.09 16.92
CA LYS A 98 -3.39 -14.54 16.18
C LYS A 98 -3.22 -14.21 14.70
N GLU A 99 -3.38 -15.22 13.86
CA GLU A 99 -3.44 -14.99 12.42
C GLU A 99 -4.75 -14.31 12.05
N VAL A 100 -4.66 -13.21 11.29
CA VAL A 100 -5.85 -12.63 10.67
C VAL A 100 -6.18 -13.50 9.47
N PRO A 101 -7.45 -13.92 9.27
CA PRO A 101 -7.83 -14.58 8.05
C PRO A 101 -7.37 -13.69 6.90
N ARG A 102 -6.46 -14.19 6.06
CA ARG A 102 -6.00 -13.47 4.86
C ARG A 102 -7.23 -13.24 4.00
N SER A 103 -7.87 -12.10 4.25
CA SER A 103 -9.16 -11.82 3.65
C SER A 103 -8.97 -11.76 2.14
N ARG A 104 -10.06 -11.82 1.40
CA ARG A 104 -10.04 -11.59 -0.05
C ARG A 104 -9.27 -10.32 -0.40
N TRP A 105 -9.15 -9.33 0.49
CA TRP A 105 -8.27 -8.17 0.37
C TRP A 105 -6.79 -8.54 0.60
N VAL A 106 -6.16 -9.20 -0.37
CA VAL A 106 -4.69 -9.24 -0.44
C VAL A 106 -4.26 -7.84 -0.86
N TYR A 107 -3.83 -7.01 0.09
CA TYR A 107 -3.35 -5.64 -0.14
C TYR A 107 -1.94 -5.65 -0.72
N SER A 108 -1.74 -6.36 -1.83
CA SER A 108 -0.53 -6.15 -2.60
C SER A 108 -0.71 -4.84 -3.37
N ALA A 109 0.28 -3.94 -3.30
CA ALA A 109 0.43 -2.77 -4.16
C ALA A 109 0.68 -3.18 -5.65
N GLY A 110 0.00 -4.22 -6.12
CA GLY A 110 0.25 -4.94 -7.35
C GLY A 110 -1.02 -5.52 -7.99
N GLN A 111 -0.80 -6.24 -9.09
CA GLN A 111 -1.82 -6.68 -10.07
C GLN A 111 -3.00 -7.48 -9.50
N SER A 112 -2.85 -8.09 -8.33
CA SER A 112 -3.87 -8.92 -7.67
C SER A 112 -5.10 -8.12 -7.21
N TYR A 113 -4.94 -6.84 -6.85
CA TYR A 113 -6.05 -5.97 -6.47
C TYR A 113 -7.05 -5.73 -7.62
N HIS A 114 -6.56 -5.55 -8.84
CA HIS A 114 -7.40 -5.32 -10.03
C HIS A 114 -8.23 -6.54 -10.42
N ARG A 115 -7.72 -7.75 -10.15
CA ARG A 115 -8.44 -8.99 -10.48
C ARG A 115 -9.70 -9.15 -9.63
N GLN A 116 -9.71 -8.62 -8.41
CA GLN A 116 -10.81 -8.77 -7.47
C GLN A 116 -11.92 -7.72 -7.64
N ARG A 117 -11.58 -6.54 -8.17
CA ARG A 117 -12.58 -5.51 -8.49
C ARG A 117 -13.44 -5.93 -9.68
N ARG A 118 -14.76 -5.74 -9.53
CA ARG A 118 -15.71 -5.85 -10.63
C ARG A 118 -15.29 -4.90 -11.75
N TRP A 119 -15.52 -5.32 -12.99
CA TRP A 119 -14.97 -4.68 -14.18
C TRP A 119 -15.33 -3.19 -14.34
N TYR A 120 -16.49 -2.75 -13.86
CA TYR A 120 -16.94 -1.36 -13.93
C TYR A 120 -16.29 -0.46 -12.86
N ALA A 121 -15.76 -1.06 -11.79
CA ALA A 121 -15.11 -0.37 -10.68
C ALA A 121 -13.57 -0.46 -10.76
N ARG A 122 -13.03 -0.91 -11.89
CA ARG A 122 -11.58 -1.00 -12.10
C ARG A 122 -10.98 0.39 -12.24
N ASP A 123 -9.73 0.48 -11.82
CA ASP A 123 -8.97 1.72 -11.84
C ASP A 123 -8.67 2.14 -13.29
N THR A 124 -8.71 3.44 -13.53
CA THR A 124 -8.17 4.05 -14.75
C THR A 124 -6.65 4.19 -14.63
N ALA A 125 -5.96 4.40 -15.76
CA ALA A 125 -4.51 4.60 -15.79
C ALA A 125 -4.05 5.69 -14.80
N ILE A 126 -4.78 6.81 -14.75
CA ILE A 126 -4.46 7.93 -13.83
C ILE A 126 -4.64 7.54 -12.36
N THR A 127 -5.71 6.82 -12.02
CA THR A 127 -5.91 6.37 -10.62
C THR A 127 -4.86 5.35 -10.19
N LEU A 128 -4.38 4.53 -11.13
CA LEU A 128 -3.34 3.53 -10.87
C LEU A 128 -1.98 4.22 -10.63
N ILE A 129 -1.64 5.23 -11.44
CA ILE A 129 -0.46 6.09 -11.23
C ILE A 129 -0.53 6.75 -9.85
N ASN A 130 -1.64 7.42 -9.53
CA ASN A 130 -1.77 8.18 -8.28
C ASN A 130 -1.71 7.31 -7.01
N ARG A 131 -1.97 6.00 -7.14
CA ARG A 131 -1.86 5.04 -6.04
C ARG A 131 -0.45 4.49 -5.87
N ASN A 132 0.24 4.22 -6.98
CA ASN A 132 1.58 3.62 -6.96
C ASN A 132 2.71 4.64 -6.81
N ILE A 133 2.50 5.87 -7.29
CA ILE A 133 3.49 6.93 -7.32
C ILE A 133 2.95 8.11 -6.51
N ARG A 134 3.61 8.41 -5.38
CA ARG A 134 3.25 9.53 -4.51
C ARG A 134 4.18 10.71 -4.72
N THR A 135 3.65 11.92 -4.53
CA THR A 135 4.42 13.16 -4.66
C THR A 135 5.65 13.18 -3.75
N SER A 136 5.54 12.61 -2.55
CA SER A 136 6.65 12.45 -1.61
C SER A 136 7.80 11.60 -2.17
N GLU A 137 7.50 10.55 -2.94
CA GLU A 137 8.51 9.67 -3.54
C GLU A 137 9.22 10.37 -4.69
N LEU A 138 8.46 11.14 -5.48
CA LEU A 138 9.03 11.94 -6.55
C LEU A 138 10.02 12.96 -5.98
N ILE A 139 9.68 13.65 -4.89
CA ILE A 139 10.60 14.62 -4.26
C ILE A 139 11.92 13.95 -3.84
N LEU A 140 11.89 12.72 -3.32
CA LEU A 140 13.08 12.00 -2.88
C LEU A 140 13.97 11.50 -4.03
N GLN A 141 13.40 11.20 -5.19
CA GLN A 141 14.17 10.79 -6.38
C GLN A 141 14.30 11.96 -7.35
N PRO A 142 15.38 12.76 -7.36
CA PRO A 142 15.47 13.95 -8.21
C PRO A 142 15.58 13.64 -9.71
N ASP A 143 16.07 12.46 -10.09
CA ASP A 143 16.34 12.11 -11.49
C ASP A 143 15.06 11.91 -12.31
N ILE A 144 14.94 12.70 -13.38
CA ILE A 144 13.84 12.67 -14.35
C ILE A 144 13.77 11.33 -15.10
N ILE A 145 14.90 10.72 -15.44
CA ILE A 145 14.95 9.51 -16.26
C ILE A 145 14.35 8.34 -15.48
N ILE A 146 14.74 8.20 -14.21
CA ILE A 146 14.23 7.17 -13.30
C ILE A 146 12.72 7.34 -13.11
N ARG A 147 12.25 8.56 -12.80
CA ARG A 147 10.82 8.85 -12.66
C ARG A 147 10.04 8.49 -13.93
N ARG A 148 10.55 8.86 -15.10
CA ARG A 148 9.91 8.55 -16.39
C ARG A 148 9.81 7.04 -16.60
N LYS A 149 10.90 6.31 -16.38
CA LYS A 149 10.92 4.84 -16.49
C LYS A 149 9.93 4.19 -15.53
N TRP A 150 9.84 4.71 -14.30
CA TRP A 150 8.90 4.20 -13.31
C TRP A 150 7.44 4.43 -13.73
N VAL A 151 7.08 5.62 -14.21
CA VAL A 151 5.76 5.91 -14.76
C VAL A 151 5.45 5.01 -15.97
N GLN A 152 6.41 4.80 -16.87
CA GLN A 152 6.22 3.90 -18.02
C GLN A 152 5.94 2.47 -17.59
N ASN A 153 6.68 1.93 -16.62
CA ASN A 153 6.43 0.59 -16.09
C ASN A 153 5.00 0.44 -15.57
N VAL A 154 4.49 1.45 -14.85
CA VAL A 154 3.12 1.47 -14.33
C VAL A 154 2.09 1.50 -15.46
N LEU A 155 2.34 2.27 -16.52
CA LEU A 155 1.49 2.31 -17.71
C LEU A 155 1.50 0.99 -18.49
N ASP A 156 2.64 0.33 -18.60
CA ASP A 156 2.78 -0.97 -19.27
C ASP A 156 2.03 -2.07 -18.53
N GLN A 157 2.11 -2.07 -17.20
CA GLN A 157 1.27 -2.95 -16.37
C GLN A 157 -0.22 -2.70 -16.61
N TYR A 158 -0.64 -1.43 -16.69
CA TYR A 158 -2.03 -1.10 -17.00
C TYR A 158 -2.45 -1.57 -18.40
N ARG A 159 -1.60 -1.41 -19.41
CA ARG A 159 -1.85 -1.93 -20.77
C ARG A 159 -2.07 -3.44 -20.75
N GLY A 160 -1.17 -4.19 -20.11
CA GLY A 160 -1.28 -5.64 -19.98
C GLY A 160 -2.54 -6.08 -19.24
N LEU A 161 -2.95 -5.34 -18.20
CA LEU A 161 -4.22 -5.59 -17.52
C LEU A 161 -5.41 -5.46 -18.49
N ARG A 162 -5.47 -4.37 -19.26
CA ARG A 162 -6.55 -4.11 -20.24
C ARG A 162 -6.59 -5.15 -21.36
N GLU A 163 -5.44 -5.61 -21.83
CA GLU A 163 -5.32 -6.69 -22.81
C GLU A 163 -5.85 -8.01 -22.24
N ASN A 164 -5.52 -8.32 -21.00
CA ASN A 164 -6.07 -9.51 -20.35
C ASN A 164 -7.61 -9.41 -20.19
N GLU A 165 -8.17 -8.24 -19.87
CA GLU A 165 -9.64 -8.09 -19.82
C GLU A 165 -10.30 -8.34 -21.16
N ARG A 166 -9.66 -7.85 -22.23
CA ARG A 166 -10.09 -8.03 -23.61
C ARG A 166 -10.15 -9.52 -23.98
N MET A 167 -9.18 -10.30 -23.51
CA MET A 167 -9.13 -11.75 -23.72
C MET A 167 -10.18 -12.52 -22.91
N VAL A 168 -10.40 -12.14 -21.65
CA VAL A 168 -11.36 -12.82 -20.76
C VAL A 168 -12.82 -12.49 -21.13
N TYR A 169 -13.09 -11.26 -21.59
CA TYR A 169 -14.44 -10.78 -21.89
C TYR A 169 -14.55 -10.15 -23.29
N PRO A 170 -14.32 -10.92 -24.38
CA PRO A 170 -14.23 -10.38 -25.75
C PRO A 170 -15.55 -9.76 -26.23
N ARG A 171 -16.69 -10.33 -25.84
CA ARG A 171 -18.03 -9.82 -26.19
C ARG A 171 -18.28 -8.42 -25.63
N ARG A 172 -17.77 -8.11 -24.44
CA ARG A 172 -17.92 -6.79 -23.80
C ARG A 172 -17.05 -5.74 -24.47
N CYS A 173 -15.83 -6.11 -24.87
CA CYS A 173 -14.89 -5.20 -25.52
C CYS A 173 -15.21 -4.94 -27.00
N MET A 174 -16.35 -5.44 -27.50
CA MET A 174 -16.75 -5.37 -28.91
C MET A 174 -15.62 -5.79 -29.85
N LEU A 175 -14.80 -6.75 -29.41
CA LEU A 175 -13.72 -7.27 -30.22
C LEU A 175 -14.35 -8.14 -31.30
N LYS A 176 -14.16 -7.73 -32.55
CA LYS A 176 -14.38 -8.64 -33.68
C LYS A 176 -13.53 -9.88 -33.44
N ARG A 177 -14.08 -11.06 -33.74
CA ARG A 177 -13.30 -12.31 -33.66
C ARG A 177 -11.98 -12.10 -34.41
N PRO A 178 -10.84 -12.50 -33.85
CA PRO A 178 -9.58 -12.38 -34.56
C PRO A 178 -9.68 -13.15 -35.89
N LEU A 179 -9.07 -12.63 -36.96
CA LEU A 179 -9.22 -13.17 -38.32
C LEU A 179 -8.95 -14.69 -38.39
N PHE A 180 -7.98 -15.19 -37.63
CA PHE A 180 -7.68 -16.63 -37.58
C PHE A 180 -8.83 -17.50 -37.04
N ALA A 181 -9.73 -16.94 -36.22
CA ALA A 181 -10.91 -17.63 -35.68
C ALA A 181 -12.15 -17.48 -36.58
N ILE A 182 -12.06 -16.67 -37.64
CA ILE A 182 -13.07 -16.51 -38.69
C ILE A 182 -12.73 -17.39 -39.90
N CYS A 183 -11.44 -17.68 -40.11
CA CYS A 183 -11.00 -18.66 -41.10
C CYS A 183 -11.39 -20.08 -40.65
N GLU A 184 -12.64 -20.48 -40.91
CA GLU A 184 -12.96 -21.90 -41.05
C GLU A 184 -12.08 -22.45 -42.19
N ARG A 185 -11.14 -23.34 -41.85
CA ARG A 185 -10.45 -24.14 -42.86
C ARG A 185 -11.51 -25.01 -43.54
N LYS A 186 -11.92 -24.60 -44.74
CA LYS A 186 -12.58 -25.49 -45.70
C LYS A 186 -11.59 -26.50 -46.24
#